data_AF-A0A960V648-F1
#
_entry.id   AF-A0A960V648-F1
#
_cell.length_a   1.000
_cell.length_b   1.000
_cell.length_c   1.000
_cell.angle_alpha   90.00
_cell.angle_beta   90.00
_cell.angle_gamma   90.00
#
_symmetry.space_group_name_H-M   'P 1'
#
loop_
_entity.id
_entity.type
_entity.pdbx_description
1 polymer ?
#
loop_
_entity_poly.entity_id
_entity_poly.type
_entity_poly.pdbx_seq_one_letter_code
_entity_poly.pdbx_strand_id
1 'polypeptide(L)'
;KDNDEDKVNPLIKELSSHSIEEIYQFEKILTGKLFDLDGEEYAKALGKEFYQEGKYFSPDAFLYIRSHVVARGKDYFQEVLNNPDKIDGNKDFEPILYVAKKAFSIKTGKEDWDYIPEILYDTYFNRKAWNL
;
A
#
# COMPACT_ATOMS: atom_id res chain seq x y z
N LYS A 1 2.62 21.22 -3.80
CA LYS A 1 2.73 19.75 -3.64
C LYS A 1 3.84 19.32 -4.57
N ASP A 2 4.97 18.84 -4.05
CA ASP A 2 5.86 18.03 -4.88
C ASP A 2 5.01 16.89 -5.46
N ASN A 3 5.16 16.61 -6.75
CA ASN A 3 4.39 15.56 -7.39
C ASN A 3 4.81 14.22 -6.78
N ASP A 4 3.97 13.61 -5.94
CA ASP A 4 4.28 12.34 -5.28
C ASP A 4 4.52 11.22 -6.31
N GLU A 5 3.95 11.33 -7.51
CA GLU A 5 4.25 10.44 -8.62
C GLU A 5 5.72 10.49 -9.03
N ASP A 6 6.37 11.66 -8.94
CA ASP A 6 7.77 11.79 -9.31
C ASP A 6 8.71 11.18 -8.25
N LYS A 7 8.24 11.05 -7.01
CA LYS A 7 9.03 10.47 -5.91
C LYS A 7 9.27 8.97 -6.08
N VAL A 8 8.40 8.26 -6.80
CA VAL A 8 8.59 6.83 -7.09
C VAL A 8 9.45 6.56 -8.32
N ASN A 9 9.76 7.57 -9.14
CA ASN A 9 10.53 7.39 -10.38
C ASN A 9 11.88 6.69 -10.17
N PRO A 10 12.69 7.03 -9.14
CA PRO A 10 13.93 6.31 -8.88
C PRO A 10 13.71 4.82 -8.57
N LEU A 11 12.67 4.50 -7.80
CA LEU A 11 12.30 3.12 -7.44
C LEU A 11 11.81 2.34 -8.66
N ILE A 12 10.95 2.96 -9.49
CA ILE A 12 10.47 2.36 -10.75
C ILE A 12 11.65 2.05 -11.66
N LYS A 13 12.57 3.00 -11.84
CA LYS A 13 13.76 2.83 -12.68
C LYS A 13 14.64 1.71 -12.18
N GLU A 14 14.94 1.70 -10.88
CA GLU A 14 15.72 0.64 -10.25
C GLU A 14 15.06 -0.71 -10.49
N LEU A 15 13.81 -0.88 -10.05
CA LEU A 15 13.05 -2.13 -10.15
C LEU A 15 12.92 -2.64 -11.59
N SER A 16 12.84 -1.74 -12.59
CA SER A 16 12.77 -2.13 -14.01
C SER A 16 14.02 -2.83 -14.54
N SER A 17 15.17 -2.66 -13.88
CA SER A 17 16.42 -3.36 -14.22
C SER A 17 16.49 -4.79 -13.67
N HIS A 18 15.66 -5.14 -12.68
CA HIS A 18 15.58 -6.47 -12.06
C HIS A 18 14.75 -7.43 -12.91
N SER A 19 14.84 -8.74 -12.68
CA SER A 19 14.06 -9.76 -13.42
C SER A 19 12.54 -9.55 -13.31
N ILE A 20 11.77 -10.14 -14.21
CA ILE A 20 10.29 -10.07 -14.16
C ILE A 20 9.80 -10.72 -12.86
N GLU A 21 10.43 -11.83 -12.47
CA GLU A 21 10.16 -12.55 -11.23
C GLU A 21 10.38 -11.65 -10.01
N GLU A 22 11.46 -10.87 -9.97
CA GLU A 22 11.73 -9.90 -8.89
C GLU A 22 10.70 -8.76 -8.86
N ILE A 23 10.23 -8.29 -10.02
CA ILE A 23 9.14 -7.29 -10.08
C ILE A 23 7.85 -7.87 -9.49
N TYR A 24 7.52 -9.13 -9.79
CA TYR A 24 6.36 -9.81 -9.20
C TYR A 24 6.55 -10.08 -7.70
N GLN A 25 7.76 -10.39 -7.25
CA GLN A 25 8.04 -10.53 -5.82
C GLN A 25 7.89 -9.20 -5.09
N PHE A 26 8.30 -8.08 -5.70
CA PHE A 26 8.07 -6.74 -5.14
C PHE A 26 6.56 -6.51 -4.93
N GLU A 27 5.73 -6.77 -5.95
CA GLU A 27 4.27 -6.64 -5.85
C GLU A 27 3.73 -7.54 -4.73
N LYS A 28 4.11 -8.82 -4.70
CA LYS A 28 3.69 -9.78 -3.67
C LYS A 28 4.03 -9.31 -2.25
N ILE A 29 5.20 -8.72 -2.06
CA ILE A 29 5.62 -8.19 -0.75
C ILE A 29 4.80 -6.94 -0.42
N LEU A 30 4.63 -6.02 -1.37
CA LEU A 30 3.82 -4.82 -1.17
C LEU A 30 2.39 -5.17 -0.77
N THR A 31 1.73 -6.10 -1.48
CA THR A 31 0.36 -6.49 -1.19
C THR A 31 0.23 -7.13 0.19
N GLY A 32 1.16 -8.00 0.56
CA GLY A 32 1.22 -8.59 1.90
C GLY A 32 1.38 -7.54 3.00
N LYS A 33 2.24 -6.54 2.79
CA LYS A 33 2.46 -5.46 3.77
C LYS A 33 1.24 -4.56 3.93
N LEU A 34 0.54 -4.25 2.84
CA LEU A 34 -0.71 -3.51 2.90
C LEU A 34 -1.79 -4.31 3.61
N PHE A 35 -1.90 -5.62 3.33
CA PHE A 35 -2.83 -6.54 3.99
C PHE A 35 -2.57 -6.66 5.50
N ASP A 36 -1.30 -6.68 5.92
CA ASP A 36 -0.91 -6.67 7.35
C ASP A 36 -1.49 -5.45 8.10
N LEU A 37 -1.70 -4.33 7.39
CA LEU A 37 -2.26 -3.09 7.92
C LEU A 37 -3.77 -2.92 7.63
N ASP A 38 -4.39 -3.85 6.89
CA ASP A 38 -5.83 -3.83 6.59
C ASP A 38 -6.63 -4.32 7.80
N GLY A 39 -6.95 -3.44 8.74
CA GLY A 39 -7.65 -3.85 9.96
C GLY A 39 -8.38 -2.73 10.67
N GLU A 40 -9.41 -3.11 11.42
CA GLU A 40 -10.28 -2.18 12.15
C GLU A 40 -9.50 -1.35 13.18
N GLU A 41 -8.46 -1.93 13.80
CA GLU A 41 -7.62 -1.24 14.78
C GLU A 41 -6.86 -0.04 14.17
N TYR A 42 -6.32 -0.21 12.95
CA TYR A 42 -5.63 0.86 12.22
C TYR A 42 -6.61 1.93 11.76
N ALA A 43 -7.80 1.53 11.29
CA ALA A 43 -8.84 2.48 10.92
C ALA A 43 -9.31 3.32 12.12
N LYS A 44 -9.51 2.69 13.29
CA LYS A 44 -9.86 3.38 14.55
C LYS A 44 -8.77 4.35 15.02
N ALA A 45 -7.49 3.99 14.85
CA ALA A 45 -6.36 4.84 15.24
C ALA A 45 -6.32 6.18 14.48
N LEU A 46 -6.92 6.24 13.29
CA LEU A 46 -7.08 7.48 12.51
C LEU A 46 -8.11 8.45 13.09
N GLY A 47 -8.84 8.03 14.14
CA GLY A 47 -9.80 8.84 14.86
C GLY A 47 -11.23 8.72 14.32
N LYS A 48 -12.18 9.16 15.15
CA LYS A 48 -13.64 9.01 14.91
C LYS A 48 -14.16 9.80 13.71
N GLU A 49 -13.47 10.85 13.31
CA GLU A 49 -13.79 11.63 12.11
C GLU A 49 -13.45 10.85 10.84
N PHE A 50 -12.51 9.91 10.91
CA PHE A 50 -12.11 9.06 9.79
C PHE A 50 -12.88 7.74 9.77
N TYR A 51 -12.91 7.03 10.91
CA TYR A 51 -13.58 5.74 11.05
C TYR A 51 -14.51 5.73 12.26
N GLN A 52 -15.80 5.55 11.98
CA GLN A 52 -16.82 5.32 12.99
C GLN A 52 -17.85 4.34 12.45
N GLU A 53 -18.24 3.37 13.27
CA GLU A 53 -19.27 2.40 12.93
C GLU A 53 -20.59 3.10 12.53
N GLY A 54 -21.21 2.60 11.44
CA GLY A 54 -22.44 3.16 10.89
C GLY A 54 -22.27 4.50 10.15
N LYS A 55 -21.06 5.04 10.03
CA LYS A 55 -20.76 6.20 9.19
C LYS A 55 -20.02 5.80 7.92
N TYR A 56 -20.03 6.70 6.94
CA TYR A 56 -19.22 6.54 5.74
C TYR A 56 -17.74 6.48 6.10
N PHE A 57 -17.04 5.53 5.49
CA PHE A 57 -15.61 5.35 5.58
C PHE A 57 -15.09 5.14 4.17
N SER A 58 -14.05 5.88 3.78
CA SER A 58 -13.46 5.79 2.44
C SER A 58 -12.43 4.66 2.38
N PRO A 59 -12.70 3.55 1.66
CA PRO A 59 -11.76 2.44 1.57
C PRO A 59 -10.45 2.84 0.88
N ASP A 60 -10.53 3.71 -0.13
CA ASP A 60 -9.38 4.20 -0.90
C ASP A 60 -8.49 5.12 -0.08
N ALA A 61 -9.07 6.08 0.65
CA ALA A 61 -8.29 6.96 1.52
C ALA A 61 -7.51 6.15 2.58
N PHE A 62 -8.14 5.13 3.15
CA PHE A 62 -7.47 4.25 4.10
C PHE A 62 -6.34 3.44 3.44
N LEU A 63 -6.57 2.89 2.25
CA LEU A 63 -5.54 2.22 1.47
C LEU A 63 -4.34 3.15 1.22
N TYR A 64 -4.57 4.40 0.81
CA TYR A 64 -3.47 5.32 0.50
C TYR A 64 -2.69 5.77 1.74
N ILE A 65 -3.34 5.86 2.91
CA ILE A 65 -2.67 6.07 4.20
C ILE A 65 -1.78 4.87 4.54
N ARG A 66 -2.28 3.64 4.37
CA ARG A 66 -1.45 2.42 4.56
C ARG A 66 -0.28 2.36 3.57
N SER A 67 -0.49 2.80 2.33
CA SER A 67 0.58 2.94 1.34
C SER A 67 1.70 3.88 1.80
N HIS A 68 1.35 4.99 2.46
CA HIS A 68 2.35 5.88 3.06
C HIS A 68 3.15 5.18 4.18
N VAL A 69 2.50 4.37 5.01
CA VAL A 69 3.20 3.58 6.05
C VAL A 69 4.26 2.67 5.45
N VAL A 70 3.92 1.93 4.39
CA VAL A 70 4.87 1.05 3.69
C VAL A 70 5.98 1.87 3.01
N ALA A 71 5.62 2.96 2.34
CA ALA A 71 6.56 3.82 1.60
C ALA A 71 7.61 4.50 2.51
N ARG A 72 7.26 4.79 3.77
CA ARG A 72 8.20 5.32 4.77
C ARG A 72 9.26 4.32 5.21
N GLY A 73 9.12 3.05 4.85
CA GLY A 73 10.12 2.02 5.04
C GLY A 73 9.91 1.17 6.29
N LYS A 74 10.80 0.19 6.45
CA LYS A 74 10.68 -0.93 7.39
C LYS A 74 10.45 -0.51 8.83
N ASP A 75 11.20 0.46 9.34
CA ASP A 75 11.15 0.81 10.76
C ASP A 75 9.82 1.44 11.15
N TYR A 76 9.33 2.37 10.33
CA TYR A 76 8.02 2.99 10.55
C TYR A 76 6.87 2.00 10.34
N PHE A 77 6.97 1.14 9.32
CA PHE A 77 6.02 0.04 9.13
C PHE A 77 5.92 -0.83 10.39
N GLN A 78 7.06 -1.23 10.96
CA GLN A 78 7.08 -2.04 12.18
C GLN A 78 6.57 -1.28 13.41
N GLU A 79 6.86 0.03 13.51
CA GLU A 79 6.33 0.86 14.58
C GLU A 79 4.80 0.90 14.55
N VAL A 80 4.20 1.12 13.37
CA VAL A 80 2.74 1.13 13.18
C VAL A 80 2.14 -0.26 13.41
N LEU A 81 2.77 -1.32 12.89
CA LEU A 81 2.31 -2.70 13.05
C LEU A 81 2.23 -3.11 14.54
N ASN A 82 3.16 -2.62 15.37
CA ASN A 82 3.17 -2.90 16.81
C ASN A 82 2.33 -1.92 17.62
N ASN A 83 2.02 -0.74 17.07
CA ASN A 83 1.22 0.29 17.73
C ASN A 83 0.44 1.10 16.69
N PRO A 84 -0.84 0.76 16.42
CA PRO A 84 -1.67 1.44 15.44
C PRO A 84 -1.75 2.96 15.62
N ASP A 85 -1.67 3.48 16.86
CA ASP A 85 -1.72 4.92 17.16
C ASP A 85 -0.56 5.74 16.55
N LYS A 86 0.45 5.06 16.01
CA LYS A 86 1.59 5.69 15.33
C LYS A 86 1.30 6.07 13.88
N ILE A 87 0.16 5.66 13.33
CA ILE A 87 -0.22 5.98 11.96
C ILE A 87 -0.52 7.48 11.79
N ASP A 88 0.20 8.14 10.89
CA ASP A 88 -0.10 9.52 10.49
C ASP A 88 -1.22 9.53 9.43
N GLY A 89 -2.45 9.77 9.89
CA GLY A 89 -3.63 9.85 9.02
C GLY A 89 -3.71 11.06 8.09
N ASN A 90 -2.79 12.02 8.21
CA ASN A 90 -2.74 13.19 7.33
C ASN A 90 -1.81 12.98 6.13
N LYS A 91 -1.27 11.78 5.97
CA LYS A 91 -0.32 11.43 4.93
C LYS A 91 -0.81 10.22 4.16
N ASP A 92 -0.83 10.36 2.84
CA ASP A 92 -1.10 9.30 1.89
C ASP A 92 0.10 9.14 0.94
N PHE A 93 0.15 8.01 0.25
CA PHE A 93 1.14 7.77 -0.80
C PHE A 93 0.64 6.73 -1.80
N GLU A 94 -0.44 7.04 -2.51
CA GLU A 94 -0.98 6.21 -3.58
C GLU A 94 0.06 5.71 -4.62
N PRO A 95 1.04 6.53 -5.08
CA PRO A 95 1.90 6.14 -6.21
C PRO A 95 2.66 4.83 -6.05
N ILE A 96 2.92 4.35 -4.82
CA ILE A 96 3.61 3.08 -4.58
C ILE A 96 2.84 1.87 -5.16
N LEU A 97 1.51 1.95 -5.22
CA LEU A 97 0.64 0.88 -5.74
C LEU A 97 0.90 0.56 -7.21
N TYR A 98 1.47 1.52 -7.96
CA TYR A 98 1.69 1.37 -9.41
C TYR A 98 3.14 1.07 -9.76
N VAL A 99 4.04 0.95 -8.78
CA VAL A 99 5.49 0.81 -9.00
C VAL A 99 5.82 -0.44 -9.78
N ALA A 100 5.29 -1.61 -9.38
CA ALA A 100 5.60 -2.88 -10.04
C ALA A 100 5.11 -2.90 -11.49
N LYS A 101 3.86 -2.46 -11.72
CA LYS A 101 3.26 -2.34 -13.04
C LYS A 101 4.08 -1.42 -13.96
N LYS A 102 4.47 -0.24 -13.48
CA LYS A 102 5.28 0.72 -14.26
C LYS A 102 6.67 0.15 -14.55
N ALA A 103 7.32 -0.49 -13.58
CA ALA A 103 8.63 -1.12 -13.77
C ALA A 103 8.59 -2.25 -14.81
N PHE A 104 7.54 -3.08 -14.77
CA PHE A 104 7.32 -4.14 -15.75
C PHE A 104 7.09 -3.60 -17.15
N SER A 105 6.31 -2.52 -17.27
CA SER A 105 6.07 -1.89 -18.56
C SER A 105 7.37 -1.38 -19.18
N ILE A 106 8.23 -0.73 -18.40
CA ILE A 106 9.56 -0.30 -18.84
C ILE A 106 10.42 -1.51 -19.25
N LYS A 107 10.43 -2.58 -18.45
CA LYS A 107 11.27 -3.76 -18.70
C LYS A 107 10.87 -4.52 -19.97
N THR A 108 9.58 -4.65 -20.23
CA THR A 108 9.03 -5.52 -21.26
C THR A 108 8.55 -4.79 -22.51
N GLY A 109 8.33 -3.48 -22.41
CA GLY A 109 7.66 -2.67 -23.44
C GLY A 109 6.15 -2.94 -23.57
N LYS A 110 5.55 -3.70 -22.63
CA LYS A 110 4.12 -4.03 -22.62
C LYS A 110 3.36 -3.14 -21.64
N GLU A 111 2.12 -2.79 -21.95
CA GLU A 111 1.25 -2.05 -21.01
C GLU A 111 0.35 -3.00 -20.19
N ASP A 112 0.10 -4.20 -20.70
CA ASP A 112 -0.72 -5.21 -20.06
C ASP A 112 0.00 -5.81 -18.84
N TRP A 113 -0.66 -5.75 -17.69
CA TRP A 113 -0.19 -6.31 -16.43
C TRP A 113 -1.13 -7.44 -16.02
N ASP A 114 -0.66 -8.67 -16.22
CA ASP A 114 -1.46 -9.89 -15.98
C ASP A 114 -1.11 -10.57 -14.65
N TYR A 115 -0.20 -9.98 -13.86
CA TYR A 115 0.17 -10.53 -12.57
C TYR A 115 -0.89 -10.21 -11.52
N ILE A 116 -1.51 -11.25 -10.99
CA ILE A 116 -2.47 -11.16 -9.89
C ILE A 116 -1.80 -11.72 -8.63
N PRO A 117 -1.59 -10.91 -7.58
CA PRO A 117 -1.01 -11.38 -6.33
C PRO A 117 -1.98 -12.33 -5.61
N GLU A 118 -1.43 -13.28 -4.86
CA GLU A 118 -2.21 -14.25 -4.05
C GLU A 118 -3.05 -13.56 -2.96
N ILE A 119 -2.59 -12.40 -2.48
CA ILE A 119 -3.23 -11.58 -1.47
C ILE A 119 -3.65 -10.26 -2.11
N LEU A 120 -4.91 -9.89 -1.88
CA LEU A 120 -5.48 -8.62 -2.31
C LEU A 120 -5.33 -7.60 -1.18
N TYR A 121 -4.87 -6.40 -1.50
CA TYR A 121 -4.54 -5.35 -0.52
C TYR A 121 -5.68 -4.36 -0.26
N ASP A 122 -6.75 -4.44 -1.06
CA ASP A 122 -7.91 -3.58 -0.96
C ASP A 122 -8.49 -3.66 0.45
N THR A 123 -9.06 -2.55 0.90
CA THR A 123 -9.60 -2.46 2.25
C THR A 123 -10.74 -3.47 2.46
N TYR A 124 -10.75 -4.15 3.61
CA TYR A 124 -11.64 -5.25 4.01
C TYR A 124 -11.29 -6.66 3.48
N PHE A 125 -10.21 -6.84 2.73
CA PHE A 125 -9.79 -8.18 2.30
C PHE A 125 -9.17 -9.01 3.42
N ASN A 126 -8.58 -8.38 4.43
CA ASN A 126 -8.22 -9.05 5.68
C ASN A 126 -9.45 -9.16 6.59
N ARG A 127 -10.43 -9.97 6.16
CA ARG A 127 -11.71 -10.18 6.84
C ARG A 127 -11.58 -10.42 8.34
N LYS A 128 -10.56 -11.19 8.72
CA LYS A 128 -10.25 -11.50 10.12
C LYS A 128 -9.92 -10.25 10.95
N ALA A 129 -9.09 -9.35 10.43
CA ALA A 129 -8.71 -8.11 11.14
C ALA A 129 -9.85 -7.06 11.17
N TRP A 130 -10.92 -7.30 10.41
CA TRP A 130 -12.13 -6.48 10.37
C TRP A 130 -13.33 -7.12 11.09
N ASN A 131 -13.17 -8.31 11.69
CA ASN A 131 -14.27 -9.05 12.31
C ASN A 131 -15.45 -9.34 11.35
N LEU A 132 -15.16 -9.59 10.06
CA LEU A 132 -16.12 -9.83 8.97
C LEU A 132 -16.18 -11.26 8.45
#